data_AF-A0A8C2I478-F1
#
_entry.id   AF-A0A8C2I478-F1
#
_cell.length_a   1.000
_cell.length_b   1.000
_cell.length_c   1.000
_cell.angle_alpha   90.00
_cell.angle_beta   90.00
_cell.angle_gamma   90.00
#
_symmetry.space_group_name_H-M   'P 1'
#
loop_
_entity.id
_entity.type
_entity.pdbx_description
1 polymer ?
#
loop_
_entity_poly.entity_id
_entity_poly.type
_entity_poly.pdbx_seq_one_letter_code
_entity_poly.pdbx_strand_id
1 'polypeptide(L)'
;MSWFCLHFWGQNASGLLIIAAYYDEIRESEQPEADRCSIYHSVIVNTSKEMMCYSDFPMPDHFPNYVNNSTLLQYFRLYAGHFNLFKHIHFQTTVRSVRQRPDFSNSGQWEVVTVDRDGREETHVFDGVLVCAGHYTQPIKPLSDFPGIDTFPGTIIHSWEYKDSDPYLGKRVVVIGIGNSGGDIAVELSRTFLSTRKGAWVIGRVVGRGLPLDMTMVRRVRYLIYGLLPHALVSLIWERIFNQRYDHKLYGLQPVHRILDQHVVINDDLPGRILLGDLAMKSNVQKFQGSMVFFDDGTVEEKIDAVILCTGYDYKFPFLPTSLSSGSDGDLKLYRRIFPPSLERPTLAILGLFQTKGAIMPAVELQARWASRVIAGLNHLPPAEKMVKSIEKDVQLAALQVDYIPYIDAIAKEVGVCPNIAWLLLKDPAVGLRVFFGPCSPYQFRLNGPGHWSGARQAILTQWDRVAKPMKTRSIPEPSSFSLFSWLGLSGGAALIFAFLISHTPLLGSSVLPLFIPQRHLRHIL
;
A
#
# COMPACT_ATOMS: atom_id res chain seq x y z
N MET A 1 -13.33 -3.44 0.99
CA MET A 1 -13.09 -2.56 2.15
C MET A 1 -14.21 -2.59 3.21
N SER A 2 -15.42 -3.10 2.96
CA SER A 2 -16.55 -2.88 3.89
C SER A 2 -16.95 -4.02 4.83
N TRP A 3 -16.47 -5.25 4.63
CA TRP A 3 -16.75 -6.38 5.52
C TRP A 3 -16.50 -6.01 7.00
N PHE A 4 -15.53 -5.13 7.20
CA PHE A 4 -15.01 -4.68 8.48
C PHE A 4 -15.98 -3.89 9.36
N CYS A 5 -16.76 -2.97 8.79
CA CYS A 5 -17.57 -2.07 9.63
C CYS A 5 -18.64 -2.83 10.43
N LEU A 6 -18.99 -4.04 9.99
CA LEU A 6 -19.95 -4.93 10.63
C LEU A 6 -19.37 -5.66 11.86
N HIS A 7 -18.05 -5.92 11.91
CA HIS A 7 -17.44 -6.70 12.99
C HIS A 7 -17.45 -5.98 14.34
N PHE A 8 -17.31 -4.65 14.34
CA PHE A 8 -17.19 -3.87 15.58
C PHE A 8 -18.53 -3.47 16.21
N TRP A 9 -19.64 -3.70 15.51
CA TRP A 9 -20.96 -3.23 15.93
C TRP A 9 -21.85 -4.34 16.48
N GLY A 10 -21.52 -5.61 16.21
CA GLY A 10 -22.26 -6.79 16.66
C GLY A 10 -22.40 -6.99 18.18
N GLN A 11 -22.04 -5.99 19.00
CA GLN A 11 -22.21 -6.04 20.45
C GLN A 11 -23.17 -5.01 21.04
N ASN A 12 -23.61 -3.88 20.41
CA ASN A 12 -24.49 -2.95 21.16
C ASN A 12 -25.26 -1.80 20.46
N ALA A 13 -25.68 -1.86 19.19
CA ALA A 13 -26.78 -0.96 18.75
C ALA A 13 -27.44 -1.39 17.43
N SER A 14 -28.68 -0.99 17.24
CA SER A 14 -29.46 -1.11 16.01
C SER A 14 -29.56 0.29 15.39
N GLY A 15 -29.02 0.54 14.19
CA GLY A 15 -29.19 1.86 13.53
C GLY A 15 -28.10 2.39 12.56
N LEU A 16 -27.00 1.68 12.32
CA LEU A 16 -25.89 2.15 11.45
C LEU A 16 -25.97 1.55 10.03
N LEU A 17 -25.87 2.38 8.98
CA LEU A 17 -25.66 1.90 7.61
C LEU A 17 -24.18 1.95 7.22
N ILE A 18 -23.72 0.84 6.63
CA ILE A 18 -22.43 0.77 5.98
C ILE A 18 -22.69 0.74 4.48
N ILE A 19 -22.42 1.87 3.84
CA ILE A 19 -22.52 2.00 2.39
C ILE A 19 -21.27 1.38 1.82
N ALA A 20 -21.45 0.29 1.11
CA ALA A 20 -20.37 -0.37 0.44
C ALA A 20 -20.85 -0.86 -0.91
N ALA A 21 -20.06 -0.60 -1.95
CA ALA A 21 -20.27 -1.24 -3.24
C ALA A 21 -19.91 -2.72 -3.09
N TYR A 22 -20.90 -3.56 -2.77
CA TYR A 22 -20.76 -5.02 -2.74
C TYR A 22 -21.96 -5.63 -3.41
N TYR A 23 -21.85 -5.92 -4.70
CA TYR A 23 -22.93 -6.55 -5.44
C TYR A 23 -22.41 -7.74 -6.26
N ASP A 24 -23.19 -8.81 -6.12
CA ASP A 24 -22.96 -10.22 -6.41
C ASP A 24 -21.72 -10.88 -5.82
N GLU A 25 -21.78 -12.22 -5.71
CA GLU A 25 -20.61 -13.09 -5.57
C GLU A 25 -19.45 -12.40 -6.25
N ILE A 26 -18.32 -12.18 -5.57
CA ILE A 26 -17.12 -11.63 -6.21
C ILE A 26 -16.71 -12.64 -7.30
N ARG A 27 -17.34 -12.49 -8.46
CA ARG A 27 -17.07 -13.06 -9.74
C ARG A 27 -16.27 -11.97 -10.40
N GLU A 28 -15.09 -12.35 -10.86
CA GLU A 28 -14.35 -11.54 -11.81
C GLU A 28 -15.30 -11.38 -13.01
N SER A 29 -15.92 -10.21 -13.13
CA SER A 29 -16.75 -9.93 -14.29
C SER A 29 -15.81 -9.79 -15.48
N GLU A 30 -16.05 -10.58 -16.52
CA GLU A 30 -15.28 -10.51 -17.77
C GLU A 30 -15.41 -9.11 -18.41
N GLN A 31 -16.54 -8.44 -18.17
CA GLN A 31 -16.78 -7.06 -18.60
C GLN A 31 -16.74 -6.10 -17.41
N PRO A 32 -16.06 -4.95 -17.52
CA PRO A 32 -16.05 -3.94 -16.48
C PRO A 32 -17.42 -3.24 -16.41
N GLU A 33 -17.92 -2.98 -15.21
CA GLU A 33 -19.20 -2.31 -14.97
C GLU A 33 -18.99 -0.86 -14.52
N ALA A 34 -19.74 0.08 -15.10
CA ALA A 34 -19.68 1.49 -14.73
C ALA A 34 -19.81 1.69 -13.20
N ASP A 35 -19.04 2.64 -12.67
CA ASP A 35 -18.95 2.95 -11.23
C ASP A 35 -18.41 1.82 -10.33
N ARG A 36 -17.88 0.73 -10.90
CA ARG A 36 -17.19 -0.33 -10.15
C ARG A 36 -15.69 -0.35 -10.43
N CYS A 37 -14.92 -0.67 -9.40
CA CYS A 37 -13.51 -1.01 -9.57
C CYS A 37 -13.39 -2.27 -10.42
N SER A 38 -12.45 -2.26 -11.36
CA SER A 38 -12.11 -3.43 -12.17
C SER A 38 -10.66 -3.82 -11.90
N ILE A 39 -10.41 -5.13 -11.89
CA ILE A 39 -9.07 -5.71 -11.77
C ILE A 39 -8.83 -6.66 -12.94
N TYR A 40 -7.57 -6.84 -13.30
CA TYR A 40 -7.10 -7.86 -14.22
C TYR A 40 -6.77 -9.17 -13.47
N HIS A 41 -6.83 -10.31 -14.15
CA HIS A 41 -6.81 -11.62 -13.49
C HIS A 41 -5.46 -11.93 -12.82
N SER A 42 -4.36 -11.43 -13.37
CA SER A 42 -3.01 -11.68 -12.86
C SER A 42 -2.61 -10.84 -11.64
N VAL A 43 -3.50 -9.98 -11.11
CA VAL A 43 -3.17 -9.10 -9.96
C VAL A 43 -2.68 -9.91 -8.76
N ILE A 44 -1.46 -9.59 -8.33
CA ILE A 44 -0.87 -10.03 -7.06
C ILE A 44 -0.69 -8.80 -6.16
N VAL A 45 -1.09 -8.93 -4.90
CA VAL A 45 -0.94 -7.87 -3.91
C VAL A 45 0.52 -7.39 -3.82
N ASN A 46 0.69 -6.11 -3.49
CA ASN A 46 2.00 -5.48 -3.31
C ASN A 46 2.39 -5.32 -1.83
N THR A 47 1.58 -5.84 -0.90
CA THR A 47 1.84 -5.88 0.54
C THR A 47 1.70 -7.31 1.06
N SER A 48 2.51 -7.68 2.03
CA SER A 48 2.63 -9.06 2.51
C SER A 48 1.52 -9.45 3.47
N LYS A 49 1.25 -10.76 3.56
CA LYS A 49 0.12 -11.33 4.32
C LYS A 49 0.06 -10.91 5.79
N GLU A 50 1.22 -10.83 6.47
CA GLU A 50 1.29 -10.45 7.90
C GLU A 50 1.17 -8.94 8.11
N MET A 51 1.38 -8.14 7.05
CA MET A 51 1.25 -6.67 7.09
C MET A 51 -0.14 -6.21 6.65
N MET A 52 -0.81 -7.00 5.81
CA MET A 52 -2.09 -6.66 5.17
C MET A 52 -3.31 -7.30 5.85
N CYS A 53 -3.14 -8.32 6.68
CA CYS A 53 -4.27 -8.93 7.39
C CYS A 53 -4.96 -7.95 8.35
N TYR A 54 -6.21 -8.24 8.72
CA TYR A 54 -6.88 -7.60 9.85
C TYR A 54 -6.16 -7.95 11.17
N SER A 55 -6.18 -7.00 12.10
CA SER A 55 -5.38 -6.98 13.33
C SER A 55 -5.70 -8.10 14.33
N ASP A 56 -6.87 -8.72 14.21
CA ASP A 56 -7.35 -9.83 15.04
C ASP A 56 -7.63 -11.12 14.24
N PHE A 57 -7.26 -11.15 12.96
CA PHE A 57 -7.51 -12.29 12.09
C PHE A 57 -6.36 -12.49 11.10
N PRO A 58 -5.25 -13.13 11.51
CA PRO A 58 -4.12 -13.44 10.62
C PRO A 58 -4.56 -14.22 9.38
N MET A 59 -3.87 -14.02 8.25
CA MET A 59 -4.07 -14.89 7.09
C MET A 59 -3.64 -16.33 7.42
N PRO A 60 -4.30 -17.36 6.84
CA PRO A 60 -3.91 -18.75 7.05
C PRO A 60 -2.42 -18.99 6.76
N ASP A 61 -1.75 -19.78 7.61
CA ASP A 61 -0.29 -19.93 7.52
C ASP A 61 0.19 -20.50 6.18
N HIS A 62 -0.64 -21.29 5.50
CA HIS A 62 -0.31 -21.92 4.22
C HIS A 62 -0.42 -20.96 3.04
N PHE A 63 -1.02 -19.78 3.20
CA PHE A 63 -1.07 -18.78 2.15
C PHE A 63 0.33 -18.26 1.82
N PRO A 64 0.62 -17.97 0.54
CA PRO A 64 1.88 -17.33 0.16
C PRO A 64 1.99 -15.93 0.77
N ASN A 65 3.22 -15.41 0.87
CA ASN A 65 3.46 -14.10 1.48
C ASN A 65 2.84 -12.95 0.69
N TYR A 66 2.79 -13.07 -0.63
CA TYR A 66 2.03 -12.20 -1.52
C TYR A 66 0.98 -13.08 -2.21
N VAL A 67 -0.29 -12.74 -2.02
CA VAL A 67 -1.44 -13.52 -2.50
C VAL A 67 -1.99 -12.93 -3.80
N ASN A 68 -2.55 -13.75 -4.68
CA ASN A 68 -3.33 -13.25 -5.81
C ASN A 68 -4.71 -12.74 -5.36
N ASN A 69 -5.42 -12.06 -6.25
CA ASN A 69 -6.78 -11.54 -6.02
C ASN A 69 -7.77 -12.59 -5.47
N SER A 70 -7.77 -13.82 -6.00
CA SER A 70 -8.69 -14.90 -5.64
C SER A 70 -8.40 -15.47 -4.24
N THR A 71 -7.13 -15.59 -3.87
CA THR A 71 -6.72 -15.98 -2.51
C THR A 71 -7.03 -14.86 -1.51
N LEU A 72 -6.83 -13.59 -1.89
CA LEU A 72 -7.24 -12.46 -1.05
C LEU A 72 -8.76 -12.42 -0.83
N LEU A 73 -9.53 -12.69 -1.88
CA LEU A 73 -10.97 -12.84 -1.80
C LEU A 73 -11.38 -13.96 -0.84
N GLN A 74 -10.71 -15.11 -0.92
CA GLN A 74 -10.92 -16.22 0.01
C GLN A 74 -10.69 -15.76 1.46
N TYR A 75 -9.63 -15.01 1.73
CA TYR A 75 -9.38 -14.43 3.05
C TYR A 75 -10.52 -13.51 3.53
N PHE A 76 -11.06 -12.65 2.66
CA PHE A 76 -12.21 -11.82 3.01
C PHE A 76 -13.47 -12.62 3.31
N ARG A 77 -13.73 -13.70 2.56
CA ARG A 77 -14.84 -14.62 2.83
C ARG A 77 -14.66 -15.34 4.17
N LEU A 78 -13.43 -15.78 4.49
CA LEU A 78 -13.10 -16.37 5.79
C LEU A 78 -13.34 -15.39 6.94
N TYR A 79 -12.89 -14.14 6.81
CA TYR A 79 -13.12 -13.09 7.80
C TYR A 79 -14.62 -12.81 8.01
N ALA A 80 -15.35 -12.65 6.90
CA ALA A 80 -16.79 -12.41 6.93
C ALA A 80 -17.59 -13.55 7.55
N GLY A 81 -17.19 -14.80 7.27
CA GLY A 81 -17.79 -15.98 7.87
C GLY A 81 -17.47 -16.09 9.36
N HIS A 82 -16.20 -15.93 9.74
CA HIS A 82 -15.75 -16.01 11.13
C HIS A 82 -16.48 -15.02 12.05
N PHE A 83 -16.69 -13.80 11.56
CA PHE A 83 -17.36 -12.74 12.33
C PHE A 83 -18.86 -12.59 12.02
N ASN A 84 -19.45 -13.53 11.26
CA ASN A 84 -20.88 -13.55 10.91
C ASN A 84 -21.39 -12.23 10.30
N LEU A 85 -20.65 -11.69 9.33
CA LEU A 85 -20.88 -10.38 8.74
C LEU A 85 -21.89 -10.43 7.58
N PHE A 86 -22.02 -11.58 6.90
CA PHE A 86 -22.91 -11.76 5.75
C PHE A 86 -24.37 -11.38 6.04
N LYS A 87 -24.86 -11.60 7.26
CA LYS A 87 -26.25 -11.29 7.65
C LYS A 87 -26.62 -9.81 7.60
N HIS A 88 -25.63 -8.92 7.50
CA HIS A 88 -25.82 -7.48 7.45
C HIS A 88 -25.53 -6.88 6.06
N ILE A 89 -25.30 -7.74 5.05
CA ILE A 89 -24.97 -7.31 3.71
C ILE A 89 -26.16 -7.57 2.81
N HIS A 90 -26.69 -6.49 2.23
CA HIS A 90 -27.72 -6.55 1.21
C HIS A 90 -27.03 -6.47 -0.15
N PHE A 91 -26.92 -7.61 -0.83
CA PHE A 91 -26.39 -7.66 -2.20
C PHE A 91 -27.46 -7.21 -3.21
N GLN A 92 -27.01 -6.83 -4.40
CA GLN A 92 -27.77 -6.21 -5.48
C GLN A 92 -28.68 -5.03 -5.05
N THR A 93 -28.17 -4.12 -4.20
CA THR A 93 -28.94 -3.02 -3.57
C THR A 93 -28.17 -1.69 -3.57
N THR A 94 -28.03 -1.04 -4.71
CA THR A 94 -27.21 0.18 -4.89
C THR A 94 -27.74 1.36 -4.07
N VAL A 95 -26.84 2.08 -3.37
CA VAL A 95 -27.21 3.32 -2.69
C VAL A 95 -27.27 4.47 -3.70
N ARG A 96 -28.46 5.04 -3.89
CA ARG A 96 -28.71 6.13 -4.84
C ARG A 96 -28.53 7.51 -4.22
N SER A 97 -28.94 7.68 -2.96
CA SER A 97 -28.77 8.97 -2.28
C SER A 97 -28.67 8.84 -0.75
N VAL A 98 -27.93 9.76 -0.14
CA VAL A 98 -27.75 9.89 1.30
C VAL A 98 -27.97 11.35 1.64
N ARG A 99 -28.99 11.66 2.44
CA ARG A 99 -29.38 13.03 2.75
C ARG A 99 -29.55 13.21 4.25
N GLN A 100 -29.15 14.37 4.76
CA GLN A 100 -29.47 14.75 6.13
C GLN A 100 -30.99 14.84 6.28
N ARG A 101 -31.54 14.30 7.37
CA ARG A 101 -32.96 14.49 7.67
C ARG A 101 -33.27 15.95 8.02
N PRO A 102 -34.52 16.41 7.89
CA PRO A 102 -34.89 17.78 8.25
C PRO A 102 -34.55 18.16 9.70
N ASP A 103 -34.50 17.18 10.61
CA ASP A 103 -34.16 17.37 12.03
C ASP A 103 -32.69 17.03 12.37
N PHE A 104 -31.80 16.96 11.36
CA PHE A 104 -30.40 16.51 11.52
C PHE A 104 -29.63 17.24 12.63
N SER A 105 -29.84 18.54 12.82
CA SER A 105 -29.21 19.31 13.90
C SER A 105 -29.49 18.72 15.29
N ASN A 106 -30.63 18.05 15.46
CA ASN A 106 -31.02 17.36 16.69
C ASN A 106 -30.75 15.85 16.62
N SER A 107 -31.20 15.19 15.54
CA SER A 107 -31.18 13.73 15.40
C SER A 107 -29.83 13.17 14.94
N GLY A 108 -29.10 13.91 14.10
CA GLY A 108 -27.91 13.42 13.39
C GLY A 108 -28.21 12.32 12.36
N GLN A 109 -29.48 12.08 12.02
CA GLN A 109 -29.91 10.96 11.20
C GLN A 109 -29.87 11.24 9.69
N TRP A 110 -29.70 10.18 8.93
CA TRP A 110 -29.62 10.19 7.48
C TRP A 110 -30.81 9.47 6.86
N GLU A 111 -31.41 10.07 5.84
CA GLU A 111 -32.29 9.40 4.89
C GLU A 111 -31.42 8.78 3.79
N VAL A 112 -31.58 7.47 3.55
CA VAL A 112 -30.84 6.74 2.53
C VAL A 112 -31.80 6.07 1.56
N VAL A 113 -31.66 6.39 0.29
CA VAL A 113 -32.42 5.78 -0.80
C VAL A 113 -31.58 4.70 -1.45
N THR A 114 -32.10 3.48 -1.50
CA THR A 114 -31.50 2.34 -2.17
C THR A 114 -32.33 1.90 -3.37
N VAL A 115 -31.67 1.27 -4.34
CA VAL A 115 -32.29 0.73 -5.56
C VAL A 115 -31.87 -0.74 -5.67
N ASP A 116 -32.83 -1.66 -5.72
CA ASP A 116 -32.54 -3.07 -5.95
C ASP A 116 -32.28 -3.40 -7.43
N ARG A 117 -31.99 -4.67 -7.74
CA ARG A 117 -31.73 -5.12 -9.12
C ARG A 117 -32.91 -4.91 -10.08
N ASP A 118 -34.13 -4.91 -9.55
CA ASP A 118 -35.36 -4.79 -10.31
C ASP A 118 -35.74 -3.30 -10.49
N GLY A 119 -34.90 -2.38 -9.99
CA GLY A 119 -35.10 -0.94 -10.06
C GLY A 119 -36.06 -0.40 -9.01
N ARG A 120 -36.44 -1.20 -8.01
CA ARG A 120 -37.33 -0.75 -6.92
C ARG A 120 -36.55 0.12 -5.96
N GLU A 121 -37.13 1.26 -5.63
CA GLU A 121 -36.57 2.19 -4.65
C GLU A 121 -37.13 1.95 -3.26
N GLU A 122 -36.25 1.94 -2.27
CA GLU A 122 -36.60 1.92 -0.85
C GLU A 122 -35.87 3.04 -0.11
N THR A 123 -36.60 3.68 0.81
CA THR A 123 -36.07 4.76 1.67
C THR A 123 -35.94 4.26 3.10
N HIS A 124 -34.77 4.48 3.69
CA HIS A 124 -34.44 4.04 5.03
C HIS A 124 -33.91 5.21 5.86
N VAL A 125 -34.01 5.10 7.18
CA VAL A 125 -33.43 6.06 8.13
C VAL A 125 -32.34 5.38 8.94
N PHE A 126 -31.18 6.03 9.05
CA PHE A 126 -30.04 5.53 9.81
C PHE A 126 -29.44 6.61 10.73
N ASP A 127 -28.94 6.18 11.88
CA ASP A 127 -28.30 7.04 12.89
C ASP A 127 -26.88 7.46 12.49
N GLY A 128 -26.26 6.71 11.59
CA GLY A 128 -24.98 7.08 11.00
C GLY A 128 -24.67 6.32 9.72
N VAL A 129 -23.71 6.86 8.97
CA VAL A 129 -23.34 6.38 7.65
C VAL A 129 -21.82 6.24 7.53
N LEU A 130 -21.36 5.03 7.21
CA LEU A 130 -19.97 4.75 6.86
C LEU A 130 -19.85 4.51 5.35
N VAL A 131 -19.14 5.39 4.63
CA VAL A 131 -18.95 5.29 3.18
C VAL A 131 -17.67 4.50 2.87
N CYS A 132 -17.83 3.35 2.22
CA CYS A 132 -16.78 2.38 1.91
C CYS A 132 -16.70 2.07 0.40
N ALA A 133 -17.10 3.01 -0.46
CA ALA A 133 -17.20 2.80 -1.91
C ALA A 133 -15.85 2.78 -2.65
N GLY A 134 -14.75 3.16 -1.99
CA GLY A 134 -13.42 3.23 -2.61
C GLY A 134 -13.27 4.39 -3.61
N HIS A 135 -12.11 4.47 -4.26
CA HIS A 135 -11.73 5.63 -5.11
C HIS A 135 -11.01 5.26 -6.42
N TYR A 136 -11.10 4.00 -6.86
CA TYR A 136 -10.53 3.53 -8.13
C TYR A 136 -11.64 3.14 -9.13
N THR A 137 -12.68 3.97 -9.24
CA THR A 137 -13.90 3.66 -9.99
C THR A 137 -14.02 4.43 -11.31
N GLN A 138 -13.48 5.65 -11.41
CA GLN A 138 -13.59 6.46 -12.62
C GLN A 138 -12.28 6.46 -13.40
N PRO A 139 -12.17 5.75 -14.55
CA PRO A 139 -10.94 5.73 -15.33
C PRO A 139 -10.65 7.11 -15.94
N ILE A 140 -9.42 7.62 -15.78
CA ILE A 140 -9.00 8.88 -16.41
C ILE A 140 -8.44 8.57 -17.80
N LYS A 141 -9.15 8.98 -18.85
CA LYS A 141 -8.70 8.85 -20.26
C LYS A 141 -8.37 10.23 -20.85
N PRO A 142 -7.13 10.74 -20.70
CA PRO A 142 -6.77 12.08 -21.16
C PRO A 142 -6.48 12.09 -22.68
N LEU A 143 -7.46 11.72 -23.49
CA LEU A 143 -7.27 11.56 -24.94
C LEU A 143 -6.86 12.88 -25.63
N SER A 144 -7.29 14.02 -25.08
CA SER A 144 -6.90 15.35 -25.54
C SER A 144 -5.40 15.62 -25.44
N ASP A 145 -4.69 14.91 -24.57
CA ASP A 145 -3.24 15.08 -24.38
C ASP A 145 -2.42 14.38 -25.47
N PHE A 146 -3.07 13.62 -26.36
CA PHE A 146 -2.43 12.83 -27.41
C PHE A 146 -2.93 13.26 -28.80
N PRO A 147 -2.30 14.28 -29.42
CA PRO A 147 -2.67 14.74 -30.76
C PRO A 147 -2.68 13.60 -31.79
N GLY A 148 -3.73 13.53 -32.61
CA GLY A 148 -3.89 12.54 -33.68
C GLY A 148 -4.31 11.14 -33.22
N ILE A 149 -4.59 10.94 -31.92
CA ILE A 149 -5.02 9.64 -31.38
C ILE A 149 -6.32 9.13 -32.00
N ASP A 150 -7.17 10.05 -32.48
CA ASP A 150 -8.39 9.78 -33.25
C ASP A 150 -8.12 9.10 -34.60
N THR A 151 -6.90 9.26 -35.14
CA THR A 151 -6.47 8.60 -36.39
C THR A 151 -5.97 7.17 -36.17
N PHE A 152 -5.79 6.74 -34.92
CA PHE A 152 -5.24 5.43 -34.60
C PHE A 152 -6.26 4.32 -34.94
N PRO A 153 -5.93 3.38 -35.84
CA PRO A 153 -6.90 2.38 -36.32
C PRO A 153 -7.05 1.19 -35.36
N GLY A 154 -6.16 1.06 -34.37
CA GLY A 154 -6.15 -0.04 -33.42
C GLY A 154 -7.04 0.19 -32.20
N THR A 155 -6.87 -0.65 -31.19
CA THR A 155 -7.68 -0.59 -29.97
C THR A 155 -7.06 0.34 -28.92
N ILE A 156 -7.86 1.26 -28.36
CA ILE A 156 -7.45 2.10 -27.22
C ILE A 156 -8.35 1.76 -26.03
N ILE A 157 -7.74 1.28 -24.95
CA ILE A 157 -8.44 0.98 -23.69
C ILE A 157 -7.75 1.64 -22.50
N HIS A 158 -8.46 1.79 -21.40
CA HIS A 158 -7.86 2.06 -20.09
C HIS A 158 -7.51 0.75 -19.38
N SER A 159 -6.56 0.78 -18.44
CA SER A 159 -6.21 -0.35 -17.57
C SER A 159 -7.39 -0.96 -16.80
N TRP A 160 -8.49 -0.20 -16.65
CA TRP A 160 -9.76 -0.64 -16.06
C TRP A 160 -10.48 -1.68 -16.92
N GLU A 161 -10.29 -1.63 -18.25
CA GLU A 161 -10.88 -2.56 -19.23
C GLU A 161 -9.98 -3.77 -19.47
N TYR A 162 -8.71 -3.72 -19.08
CA TYR A 162 -7.78 -4.83 -19.25
C TYR A 162 -8.12 -5.99 -18.30
N LYS A 163 -8.10 -7.22 -18.82
CA LYS A 163 -8.40 -8.45 -18.06
C LYS A 163 -7.28 -9.48 -18.16
N ASP A 164 -6.87 -9.76 -19.40
CA ASP A 164 -5.85 -10.74 -19.74
C ASP A 164 -5.00 -10.28 -20.93
N SER A 165 -3.84 -10.91 -21.08
CA SER A 165 -2.90 -10.69 -22.18
C SER A 165 -3.26 -11.44 -23.47
N ASP A 166 -4.11 -12.47 -23.42
CA ASP A 166 -4.48 -13.31 -24.57
C ASP A 166 -4.91 -12.52 -25.83
N PRO A 167 -5.75 -11.46 -25.74
CA PRO A 167 -6.13 -10.66 -26.92
C PRO A 167 -4.98 -9.90 -27.58
N TYR A 168 -3.80 -9.86 -26.93
CA TYR A 168 -2.62 -9.11 -27.34
C TYR A 168 -1.44 -10.01 -27.74
N LEU A 169 -1.65 -11.33 -27.82
CA LEU A 169 -0.63 -12.26 -28.29
C LEU A 169 -0.17 -11.89 -29.71
N GLY A 170 1.15 -11.74 -29.88
CA GLY A 170 1.77 -11.36 -31.16
C GLY A 170 1.59 -9.90 -31.57
N LYS A 171 0.85 -9.10 -30.79
CA LYS A 171 0.58 -7.68 -31.07
C LYS A 171 1.68 -6.78 -30.52
N ARG A 172 1.85 -5.60 -31.14
CA ARG A 172 2.71 -4.51 -30.66
C ARG A 172 1.85 -3.55 -29.85
N VAL A 173 2.14 -3.45 -28.56
CA VAL A 173 1.30 -2.68 -27.61
C VAL A 173 2.09 -1.53 -27.01
N VAL A 174 1.49 -0.35 -26.97
CA VAL A 174 1.99 0.80 -26.21
C VAL A 174 1.21 0.92 -24.90
N VAL A 175 1.89 0.80 -23.77
CA VAL A 175 1.32 1.07 -22.45
C VAL A 175 1.73 2.47 -22.01
N ILE A 176 0.77 3.33 -21.70
CA ILE A 176 1.03 4.74 -21.34
C ILE A 176 0.83 4.92 -19.84
N GLY A 177 1.91 5.28 -19.14
CA GLY A 177 1.92 5.55 -17.70
C GLY A 177 2.56 4.43 -16.89
N ILE A 178 3.52 4.79 -16.02
CA ILE A 178 4.27 3.85 -15.17
C ILE A 178 3.76 3.85 -13.73
N GLY A 179 2.47 3.54 -13.55
CA GLY A 179 1.93 3.12 -12.25
C GLY A 179 2.14 1.62 -12.00
N ASN A 180 1.68 1.10 -10.87
CA ASN A 180 1.69 -0.36 -10.62
C ASN A 180 0.97 -1.12 -11.74
N SER A 181 -0.23 -0.67 -12.15
CA SER A 181 -0.95 -1.28 -13.28
C SER A 181 -0.17 -1.21 -14.59
N GLY A 182 0.52 -0.11 -14.86
CA GLY A 182 1.32 0.04 -16.08
C GLY A 182 2.52 -0.89 -16.12
N GLY A 183 3.22 -1.05 -14.99
CA GLY A 183 4.31 -2.00 -14.87
C GLY A 183 3.83 -3.46 -15.01
N ASP A 184 2.75 -3.83 -14.31
CA ASP A 184 2.22 -5.20 -14.31
C ASP A 184 1.68 -5.59 -15.69
N ILE A 185 0.83 -4.76 -16.30
CA ILE A 185 0.28 -5.00 -17.65
C ILE A 185 1.40 -5.06 -18.69
N ALA A 186 2.39 -4.15 -18.61
CA ALA A 186 3.48 -4.16 -19.57
C ALA A 186 4.36 -5.42 -19.47
N VAL A 187 4.55 -5.96 -18.27
CA VAL A 187 5.28 -7.22 -18.03
C VAL A 187 4.53 -8.44 -18.54
N GLU A 188 3.20 -8.44 -18.41
CA GLU A 188 2.36 -9.56 -18.82
C GLU A 188 2.31 -9.71 -20.35
N LEU A 189 2.36 -8.59 -21.06
CA LEU A 189 2.35 -8.54 -22.51
C LEU A 189 3.68 -9.01 -23.13
N SER A 190 3.63 -9.45 -24.40
CA SER A 190 4.76 -10.11 -25.08
C SER A 190 5.74 -9.16 -25.80
N ARG A 191 5.25 -8.11 -26.46
CA ARG A 191 6.06 -7.09 -27.15
C ARG A 191 5.52 -5.70 -26.84
N THR A 192 6.17 -5.03 -25.90
CA THR A 192 5.56 -3.84 -25.28
C THR A 192 6.49 -2.65 -25.22
N PHE A 193 5.90 -1.48 -25.47
CA PHE A 193 6.53 -0.19 -25.26
C PHE A 193 5.88 0.48 -24.06
N LEU A 194 6.64 0.66 -22.98
CA LEU A 194 6.15 1.33 -21.77
C LEU A 194 6.57 2.81 -21.81
N SER A 195 5.60 3.68 -22.10
CA SER A 195 5.79 5.13 -22.16
C SER A 195 5.62 5.78 -20.79
N THR A 196 6.57 6.64 -20.43
CA THR A 196 6.50 7.43 -19.19
C THR A 196 6.95 8.87 -19.39
N ARG A 197 6.28 9.80 -18.70
CA ARG A 197 6.64 11.22 -18.65
C ARG A 197 7.80 11.53 -17.73
N LYS A 198 7.87 10.85 -16.59
CA LYS A 198 8.71 11.25 -15.46
C LYS A 198 9.56 10.13 -14.88
N GLY A 199 9.52 8.92 -15.45
CA GLY A 199 10.10 7.72 -14.85
C GLY A 199 9.39 7.29 -13.56
N ALA A 200 9.88 6.23 -12.93
CA ALA A 200 9.48 5.80 -11.59
C ALA A 200 10.58 4.95 -10.93
N TRP A 201 10.67 5.03 -9.60
CA TRP A 201 11.45 4.07 -8.83
C TRP A 201 10.72 2.73 -8.81
N VAL A 202 11.36 1.68 -9.35
CA VAL A 202 10.81 0.33 -9.44
C VAL A 202 11.54 -0.57 -8.44
N ILE A 203 10.80 -1.18 -7.53
CA ILE A 203 11.35 -2.07 -6.51
C ILE A 203 10.59 -3.40 -6.48
N GLY A 204 11.29 -4.49 -6.17
CA GLY A 204 10.68 -5.80 -6.04
C GLY A 204 9.99 -6.00 -4.68
N ARG A 205 9.02 -6.92 -4.65
CA ARG A 205 8.45 -7.50 -3.42
C ARG A 205 9.51 -8.25 -2.63
N VAL A 206 10.46 -8.88 -3.32
CA VAL A 206 11.55 -9.64 -2.72
C VAL A 206 12.76 -8.74 -2.48
N VAL A 207 13.17 -8.55 -1.22
CA VAL A 207 14.38 -7.80 -0.85
C VAL A 207 15.46 -8.70 -0.23
N GLY A 208 16.46 -8.10 0.42
CA GLY A 208 17.61 -8.81 0.99
C GLY A 208 17.20 -10.06 1.80
N ARG A 209 17.90 -11.18 1.53
CA ARG A 209 17.64 -12.52 2.09
C ARG A 209 16.31 -13.16 1.66
N GLY A 210 15.68 -12.68 0.58
CA GLY A 210 14.44 -13.25 0.07
C GLY A 210 13.20 -12.89 0.88
N LEU A 211 13.27 -11.85 1.71
CA LEU A 211 12.19 -11.48 2.64
C LEU A 211 11.22 -10.46 2.02
N PRO A 212 9.96 -10.40 2.50
CA PRO A 212 8.98 -9.41 2.03
C PRO A 212 9.43 -7.97 2.29
N LEU A 213 9.31 -7.13 1.27
CA LEU A 213 9.67 -5.71 1.29
C LEU A 213 9.09 -4.99 2.50
N ASP A 214 7.77 -4.98 2.66
CA ASP A 214 7.10 -4.21 3.70
C ASP A 214 7.42 -4.67 5.12
N MET A 215 7.63 -5.96 5.39
CA MET A 215 8.05 -6.45 6.71
C MET A 215 9.49 -6.04 7.07
N THR A 216 10.34 -5.84 6.07
CA THR A 216 11.70 -5.31 6.29
C THR A 216 11.71 -3.80 6.40
N MET A 217 10.83 -3.13 5.66
CA MET A 217 10.82 -1.69 5.54
C MET A 217 9.93 -1.02 6.59
N VAL A 218 8.68 -1.42 6.75
CA VAL A 218 7.70 -0.75 7.62
C VAL A 218 7.93 -1.13 9.09
N ARG A 219 8.91 -0.47 9.75
CA ARG A 219 9.34 -0.73 11.14
C ARG A 219 9.42 0.56 11.94
N ARG A 220 9.04 0.51 13.22
CA ARG A 220 9.03 1.68 14.11
C ARG A 220 10.43 2.26 14.33
N VAL A 221 11.42 1.42 14.62
CA VAL A 221 12.82 1.84 14.78
C VAL A 221 13.34 2.59 13.56
N ARG A 222 12.94 2.16 12.36
CA ARG A 222 13.41 2.74 11.11
C ARG A 222 12.77 4.10 10.86
N TYR A 223 11.47 4.22 11.15
CA TYR A 223 10.78 5.50 11.14
C TYR A 223 11.41 6.49 12.12
N LEU A 224 11.75 6.05 13.34
CA LEU A 224 12.47 6.87 14.32
C LEU A 224 13.82 7.35 13.79
N ILE A 225 14.67 6.43 13.29
CA ILE A 225 16.00 6.78 12.77
C ILE A 225 15.87 7.78 11.61
N TYR A 226 14.94 7.56 10.68
CA TYR A 226 14.79 8.46 9.52
C TYR A 226 14.14 9.79 9.86
N GLY A 227 13.31 9.85 10.91
CA GLY A 227 12.80 11.10 11.44
C GLY A 227 13.88 11.99 12.05
N LEU A 228 15.05 11.44 12.40
CA LEU A 228 16.20 12.18 12.93
C LEU A 228 17.18 12.64 11.84
N LEU A 229 17.03 12.17 10.60
CA LEU A 229 17.94 12.47 9.49
C LEU A 229 17.29 13.44 8.50
N PRO A 230 18.07 14.32 7.83
CA PRO A 230 17.53 15.16 6.76
C PRO A 230 16.91 14.33 5.63
N HIS A 231 15.73 14.73 5.14
CA HIS A 231 14.98 14.01 4.09
C HIS A 231 15.83 13.67 2.85
N ALA A 232 16.70 14.61 2.43
CA ALA A 232 17.61 14.43 1.31
C ALA A 232 18.63 13.30 1.55
N LEU A 233 19.15 13.16 2.77
CA LEU A 233 20.08 12.10 3.13
C LEU A 233 19.39 10.74 3.14
N VAL A 234 18.20 10.65 3.73
CA VAL A 234 17.40 9.41 3.74
C VAL A 234 17.08 8.98 2.30
N SER A 235 16.68 9.92 1.45
CA SER A 235 16.44 9.66 0.02
C SER A 235 17.69 9.12 -0.69
N LEU A 236 18.85 9.76 -0.50
CA LEU A 236 20.13 9.28 -1.08
C LEU A 236 20.48 7.86 -0.65
N ILE A 237 20.27 7.53 0.63
CA ILE A 237 20.53 6.18 1.15
C ILE A 237 19.65 5.16 0.42
N TRP A 238 18.35 5.46 0.28
CA TRP A 238 17.41 4.58 -0.41
C TRP A 238 17.71 4.42 -1.90
N GLU A 239 17.95 5.52 -2.60
CA GLU A 239 18.30 5.50 -4.01
C GLU A 239 19.56 4.64 -4.24
N ARG A 240 20.58 4.74 -3.37
CA ARG A 240 21.75 3.87 -3.44
C ARG A 240 21.42 2.40 -3.22
N ILE A 241 20.63 2.08 -2.19
CA ILE A 241 20.24 0.70 -1.89
C ILE A 241 19.48 0.07 -3.06
N PHE A 242 18.52 0.77 -3.66
CA PHE A 242 17.72 0.18 -4.74
C PHE A 242 18.47 0.15 -6.08
N ASN A 243 19.34 1.13 -6.35
CA ASN A 243 20.21 1.09 -7.53
C ASN A 243 21.28 -0.01 -7.46
N GLN A 244 21.58 -0.58 -6.29
CA GLN A 244 22.44 -1.78 -6.22
C GLN A 244 21.81 -3.00 -6.87
N ARG A 245 20.47 -3.07 -6.93
CA ARG A 245 19.78 -4.19 -7.59
C ARG A 245 19.68 -3.96 -9.09
N TYR A 246 19.18 -2.78 -9.48
CA TYR A 246 19.05 -2.38 -10.89
C TYR A 246 19.38 -0.88 -11.01
N ASP A 247 20.33 -0.53 -11.89
CA ASP A 247 20.62 0.88 -12.19
C ASP A 247 19.43 1.49 -12.95
N HIS A 248 18.61 2.26 -12.25
CA HIS A 248 17.39 2.82 -12.82
C HIS A 248 17.68 3.77 -13.99
N LYS A 249 18.85 4.41 -14.02
CA LYS A 249 19.23 5.30 -15.12
C LYS A 249 19.52 4.48 -16.37
N LEU A 250 20.30 3.42 -16.23
CA LEU A 250 20.62 2.51 -17.32
C LEU A 250 19.36 1.87 -17.93
N TYR A 251 18.38 1.55 -17.10
CA TYR A 251 17.12 0.91 -17.52
C TYR A 251 16.06 1.92 -18.02
N GLY A 252 16.35 3.23 -18.06
CA GLY A 252 15.38 4.25 -18.48
C GLY A 252 14.21 4.46 -17.51
N LEU A 253 14.39 4.07 -16.25
CA LEU A 253 13.37 4.15 -15.19
C LEU A 253 13.56 5.36 -14.27
N GLN A 254 14.79 5.88 -14.15
CA GLN A 254 15.14 6.89 -13.16
C GLN A 254 14.22 8.11 -13.27
N PRO A 255 13.49 8.46 -12.20
CA PRO A 255 12.60 9.59 -12.25
C PRO A 255 13.28 10.92 -11.90
N VAL A 256 12.58 12.01 -12.18
CA VAL A 256 13.00 13.38 -11.80
C VAL A 256 12.86 13.69 -10.31
N HIS A 257 12.04 12.92 -9.57
CA HIS A 257 11.77 13.12 -8.15
C HIS A 257 12.56 12.14 -7.27
N ARG A 258 12.72 12.45 -5.98
CA ARG A 258 13.42 11.57 -5.04
C ARG A 258 12.52 10.40 -4.65
N ILE A 259 13.13 9.29 -4.25
CA ILE A 259 12.40 8.05 -3.98
C ILE A 259 11.35 8.14 -2.86
N LEU A 260 11.48 9.10 -1.95
CA LEU A 260 10.51 9.29 -0.87
C LEU A 260 9.37 10.24 -1.23
N ASP A 261 9.52 11.05 -2.29
CA ASP A 261 8.58 12.12 -2.64
C ASP A 261 7.28 11.60 -3.27
N GLN A 262 7.32 10.42 -3.90
CA GLN A 262 6.16 9.82 -4.56
C GLN A 262 6.07 8.31 -4.30
N HIS A 263 5.00 7.68 -4.77
CA HIS A 263 4.86 6.23 -4.74
C HIS A 263 5.84 5.57 -5.68
N VAL A 264 6.42 4.47 -5.19
CA VAL A 264 7.25 3.56 -5.97
C VAL A 264 6.38 2.53 -6.69
N VAL A 265 6.87 2.01 -7.80
CA VAL A 265 6.25 0.88 -8.51
C VAL A 265 6.78 -0.41 -7.90
N ILE A 266 5.87 -1.30 -7.51
CA ILE A 266 6.20 -2.62 -6.96
C ILE A 266 6.06 -3.65 -8.08
N ASN A 267 7.19 -4.05 -8.65
CA ASN A 267 7.21 -5.05 -9.71
C ASN A 267 8.55 -5.82 -9.69
N ASP A 268 8.47 -7.15 -9.69
CA ASP A 268 9.63 -8.03 -9.57
C ASP A 268 10.27 -8.36 -10.93
N ASP A 269 9.51 -8.25 -12.02
CA ASP A 269 9.84 -8.78 -13.35
C ASP A 269 10.19 -7.67 -14.37
N LEU A 270 9.71 -6.44 -14.16
CA LEU A 270 9.86 -5.32 -15.10
C LEU A 270 11.33 -5.08 -15.50
N PRO A 271 12.31 -4.99 -14.57
CA PRO A 271 13.71 -4.89 -14.97
C PRO A 271 14.19 -6.10 -15.79
N GLY A 272 13.77 -7.32 -15.44
CA GLY A 272 14.13 -8.52 -16.20
C GLY A 272 13.62 -8.48 -17.65
N ARG A 273 12.36 -8.04 -17.85
CA ARG A 273 11.77 -7.87 -19.19
C ARG A 273 12.48 -6.80 -20.03
N ILE A 274 12.92 -5.70 -19.40
CA ILE A 274 13.75 -4.68 -20.07
C ILE A 274 15.08 -5.28 -20.50
N LEU A 275 15.74 -6.01 -19.60
CA LEU A 275 17.05 -6.62 -19.88
C LEU A 275 16.99 -7.65 -21.03
N LEU A 276 15.89 -8.40 -21.14
CA LEU A 276 15.66 -9.37 -22.21
C LEU A 276 15.29 -8.72 -23.56
N GLY A 277 14.88 -7.44 -23.55
CA GLY A 277 14.46 -6.71 -24.76
C GLY A 277 13.02 -6.95 -25.19
N ASP A 278 12.23 -7.71 -24.42
CA ASP A 278 10.79 -7.93 -24.65
C ASP A 278 9.96 -6.66 -24.36
N LEU A 279 10.47 -5.82 -23.46
CA LEU A 279 9.87 -4.55 -23.05
C LEU A 279 10.85 -3.41 -23.29
N ALA A 280 10.43 -2.41 -24.05
CA ALA A 280 11.21 -1.20 -24.28
C ALA A 280 10.60 0.00 -23.54
N MET A 281 11.43 0.69 -22.75
CA MET A 281 11.04 1.98 -22.17
C MET A 281 10.99 3.05 -23.26
N LYS A 282 9.97 3.91 -23.21
CA LYS A 282 9.80 5.06 -24.11
C LYS A 282 9.58 6.33 -23.32
N SER A 283 10.02 7.46 -23.88
CA SER A 283 9.63 8.78 -23.41
C SER A 283 8.13 9.00 -23.61
N ASN A 284 7.64 10.18 -23.26
CA ASN A 284 6.23 10.50 -23.38
C ASN A 284 5.77 10.51 -24.84
N VAL A 285 4.51 10.13 -25.07
CA VAL A 285 3.92 10.15 -26.41
C VAL A 285 3.70 11.60 -26.83
N GLN A 286 4.26 11.96 -27.98
CA GLN A 286 4.12 13.28 -28.58
C GLN A 286 2.85 13.37 -29.43
N LYS A 287 2.61 12.37 -30.29
CA LYS A 287 1.44 12.31 -31.19
C LYS A 287 1.25 10.92 -31.79
N PHE A 288 0.09 10.71 -32.37
CA PHE A 288 -0.26 9.56 -33.20
C PHE A 288 -0.42 9.99 -34.66
N GLN A 289 -0.14 9.08 -35.58
CA GLN A 289 -0.45 9.22 -37.01
C GLN A 289 -0.74 7.83 -37.59
N GLY A 290 -2.03 7.50 -37.76
CA GLY A 290 -2.41 6.13 -38.10
C GLY A 290 -1.91 5.14 -37.04
N SER A 291 -1.29 4.03 -37.44
CA SER A 291 -0.71 3.04 -36.53
C SER A 291 0.71 3.38 -36.03
N MET A 292 1.18 4.62 -36.22
CA MET A 292 2.49 5.08 -35.76
C MET A 292 2.36 5.93 -34.50
N VAL A 293 3.28 5.73 -33.56
CA VAL A 293 3.35 6.49 -32.30
C VAL A 293 4.70 7.20 -32.24
N PHE A 294 4.65 8.52 -32.12
CA PHE A 294 5.82 9.40 -32.02
C PHE A 294 6.07 9.73 -30.56
N PHE A 295 7.32 9.67 -30.12
CA PHE A 295 7.73 9.94 -28.76
C PHE A 295 8.57 11.23 -28.67
N ASP A 296 8.64 11.83 -27.49
CA ASP A 296 9.32 13.11 -27.26
C ASP A 296 10.84 13.05 -27.50
N ASP A 297 11.44 11.85 -27.44
CA ASP A 297 12.85 11.60 -27.80
C ASP A 297 13.11 11.52 -29.33
N GLY A 298 12.06 11.71 -30.15
CA GLY A 298 12.13 11.63 -31.60
C GLY A 298 12.06 10.21 -32.17
N THR A 299 11.99 9.18 -31.32
CA THR A 299 11.77 7.81 -31.80
C THR A 299 10.32 7.62 -32.25
N VAL A 300 10.13 6.67 -33.17
CA VAL A 300 8.82 6.32 -33.72
C VAL A 300 8.68 4.82 -33.66
N GLU A 301 7.54 4.35 -33.15
CA GLU A 301 7.16 2.95 -33.26
C GLU A 301 6.03 2.79 -34.26
N GLU A 302 6.27 1.96 -35.27
CA GLU A 302 5.30 1.68 -36.32
C GLU A 302 4.47 0.42 -35.98
N LYS A 303 3.36 0.27 -36.71
CA LYS A 303 2.47 -0.91 -36.67
C LYS A 303 2.06 -1.24 -35.22
N ILE A 304 1.66 -0.24 -34.46
CA ILE A 304 1.08 -0.43 -33.14
C ILE A 304 -0.36 -0.90 -33.30
N ASP A 305 -0.70 -2.00 -32.62
CA ASP A 305 -2.01 -2.63 -32.73
C ASP A 305 -2.95 -2.20 -31.59
N ALA A 306 -2.38 -1.87 -30.42
CA ALA A 306 -3.15 -1.44 -29.26
C ALA A 306 -2.41 -0.42 -28.38
N VAL A 307 -3.20 0.41 -27.72
CA VAL A 307 -2.77 1.37 -26.70
C VAL A 307 -3.53 1.10 -25.42
N ILE A 308 -2.80 0.94 -24.30
CA ILE A 308 -3.39 0.74 -22.98
C ILE A 308 -3.02 1.93 -22.09
N LEU A 309 -4.02 2.71 -21.72
CA LEU A 309 -3.89 3.87 -20.85
C LEU A 309 -3.86 3.42 -19.39
N CYS A 310 -2.69 3.51 -18.76
CA CYS A 310 -2.49 3.29 -17.33
C CYS A 310 -2.37 4.64 -16.60
N THR A 311 -3.32 5.53 -16.90
CA THR A 311 -3.30 6.96 -16.56
C THR A 311 -4.00 7.30 -15.25
N GLY A 312 -4.43 6.28 -14.49
CA GLY A 312 -4.96 6.43 -13.15
C GLY A 312 -6.47 6.58 -13.11
N TYR A 313 -6.97 6.93 -11.93
CA TYR A 313 -8.40 6.97 -11.63
C TYR A 313 -8.75 8.26 -10.89
N ASP A 314 -9.98 8.69 -11.11
CA ASP A 314 -10.68 9.69 -10.32
C ASP A 314 -11.72 9.00 -9.43
N TYR A 315 -12.30 9.73 -8.50
CA TYR A 315 -13.32 9.23 -7.57
C TYR A 315 -14.48 10.20 -7.44
N LYS A 316 -15.69 9.64 -7.35
CA LYS A 316 -16.91 10.41 -7.15
C LYS A 316 -17.82 9.67 -6.18
N PHE A 317 -18.53 10.43 -5.36
CA PHE A 317 -19.58 9.93 -4.47
C PHE A 317 -20.91 10.59 -4.85
N PRO A 318 -21.53 10.23 -5.99
CA PRO A 318 -22.71 10.90 -6.52
C PRO A 318 -23.94 10.78 -5.61
N PHE A 319 -23.94 9.80 -4.70
CA PHE A 319 -24.98 9.61 -3.69
C PHE A 319 -24.84 10.56 -2.49
N LEU A 320 -23.69 11.22 -2.31
CA LEU A 320 -23.48 12.20 -1.24
C LEU A 320 -23.93 13.60 -1.68
N PRO A 321 -24.36 14.46 -0.75
CA PRO A 321 -24.74 15.83 -1.07
C PRO A 321 -23.52 16.64 -1.49
N THR A 322 -23.68 17.45 -2.54
CA THR A 322 -22.62 18.29 -3.10
C THR A 322 -22.08 19.33 -2.11
N SER A 323 -22.84 19.68 -1.07
CA SER A 323 -22.39 20.55 0.02
C SER A 323 -21.21 19.98 0.82
N LEU A 324 -20.97 18.67 0.78
CA LEU A 324 -19.80 18.04 1.39
C LEU A 324 -18.54 18.17 0.51
N SER A 325 -18.72 18.36 -0.80
CA SER A 325 -17.68 18.55 -1.82
C SER A 325 -17.33 20.04 -1.95
N SER A 326 -16.55 20.55 -1.01
CA SER A 326 -16.17 21.98 -0.92
C SER A 326 -14.67 22.26 -1.18
N GLY A 327 -13.94 21.29 -1.74
CA GLY A 327 -12.54 21.41 -2.16
C GLY A 327 -12.35 22.26 -3.42
N SER A 328 -11.10 22.66 -3.70
CA SER A 328 -10.73 23.51 -4.84
C SER A 328 -11.09 22.90 -6.20
N ASP A 329 -11.12 21.56 -6.30
CA ASP A 329 -11.46 20.80 -7.50
C ASP A 329 -12.72 19.93 -7.32
N GLY A 330 -13.56 20.23 -6.31
CA GLY A 330 -14.72 19.40 -5.94
C GLY A 330 -14.39 18.25 -4.96
N ASP A 331 -13.15 18.20 -4.48
CA ASP A 331 -12.69 17.22 -3.48
C ASP A 331 -13.42 17.34 -2.12
N LEU A 332 -13.50 16.23 -1.40
CA LEU A 332 -14.01 16.22 -0.03
C LEU A 332 -12.95 16.75 0.96
N LYS A 333 -13.33 17.75 1.76
CA LYS A 333 -12.51 18.21 2.90
C LYS A 333 -12.76 17.29 4.08
N LEU A 334 -11.79 16.43 4.41
CA LEU A 334 -11.95 15.40 5.44
C LEU A 334 -10.87 15.49 6.52
N TYR A 335 -11.28 15.67 7.77
CA TYR A 335 -10.41 15.55 8.92
C TYR A 335 -9.86 14.13 9.02
N ARG A 336 -8.53 14.00 9.03
CA ARG A 336 -7.81 12.72 9.00
C ARG A 336 -8.21 11.82 7.84
N ARG A 337 -8.74 12.37 6.74
CA ARG A 337 -9.31 11.62 5.60
C ARG A 337 -10.54 10.76 5.97
N ILE A 338 -11.27 11.13 7.03
CA ILE A 338 -12.44 10.38 7.53
C ILE A 338 -13.68 11.26 7.67
N PHE A 339 -13.60 12.33 8.46
CA PHE A 339 -14.79 13.08 8.87
C PHE A 339 -14.92 14.43 8.16
N PRO A 340 -16.06 14.76 7.55
CA PRO A 340 -16.32 16.10 7.05
C PRO A 340 -16.49 17.09 8.22
N PRO A 341 -15.65 18.13 8.34
CA PRO A 341 -15.70 19.06 9.47
C PRO A 341 -16.89 20.03 9.42
N SER A 342 -17.58 20.11 8.27
CA SER A 342 -18.76 20.96 8.06
C SER A 342 -20.04 20.37 8.66
N LEU A 343 -20.02 19.12 9.12
CA LEU A 343 -21.20 18.47 9.70
C LEU A 343 -21.41 18.90 11.17
N GLU A 344 -22.64 19.29 11.49
CA GLU A 344 -23.04 19.61 12.88
C GLU A 344 -22.99 18.39 13.80
N ARG A 345 -23.35 17.21 13.28
CA ARG A 345 -23.30 15.93 13.98
C ARG A 345 -22.30 15.00 13.29
N PRO A 346 -21.35 14.39 14.02
CA PRO A 346 -20.30 13.55 13.43
C PRO A 346 -20.80 12.12 13.14
N THR A 347 -21.91 12.01 12.40
CA THR A 347 -22.60 10.76 12.10
C THR A 347 -22.34 10.23 10.68
N LEU A 348 -21.42 10.85 9.94
CA LEU A 348 -20.95 10.36 8.63
C LEU A 348 -19.43 10.31 8.58
N ALA A 349 -18.89 9.20 8.07
CA ALA A 349 -17.46 9.00 7.89
C ALA A 349 -17.15 8.33 6.54
N ILE A 350 -16.10 8.80 5.87
CA ILE A 350 -15.57 8.23 4.64
C ILE A 350 -14.37 7.34 4.99
N LEU A 351 -14.36 6.11 4.49
CA LEU A 351 -13.34 5.12 4.83
C LEU A 351 -12.52 4.72 3.61
N GLY A 352 -11.20 4.75 3.81
CA GLY A 352 -10.13 4.40 2.87
C GLY A 352 -9.96 5.32 1.67
N LEU A 353 -10.42 6.57 1.77
CA LEU A 353 -10.07 7.62 0.82
C LEU A 353 -8.67 8.19 1.14
N PHE A 354 -7.64 7.38 0.95
CA PHE A 354 -6.23 7.76 1.06
C PHE A 354 -5.33 6.77 0.31
N GLN A 355 -4.09 7.15 0.08
CA GLN A 355 -3.04 6.31 -0.48
C GLN A 355 -1.83 6.28 0.46
N THR A 356 -1.24 5.11 0.66
CA THR A 356 -0.09 4.96 1.56
C THR A 356 0.89 3.90 1.06
N LYS A 357 2.14 3.96 1.51
CA LYS A 357 3.20 3.00 1.18
C LYS A 357 3.06 1.68 1.96
N GLY A 358 2.16 1.61 2.94
CA GLY A 358 1.82 0.40 3.69
C GLY A 358 0.50 -0.22 3.24
N ALA A 359 0.03 -1.24 3.96
CA ALA A 359 -1.21 -1.93 3.64
C ALA A 359 -2.45 -1.09 4.01
N ILE A 360 -3.41 -0.99 3.08
CA ILE A 360 -4.65 -0.21 3.30
C ILE A 360 -5.59 -0.89 4.32
N MET A 361 -5.65 -2.22 4.33
CA MET A 361 -6.58 -3.01 5.16
C MET A 361 -6.50 -2.68 6.66
N PRO A 362 -5.33 -2.76 7.34
CA PRO A 362 -5.24 -2.43 8.76
C PRO A 362 -5.48 -0.94 9.06
N ALA A 363 -5.15 -0.06 8.11
CA ALA A 363 -5.39 1.37 8.27
C ALA A 363 -6.89 1.68 8.19
N VAL A 364 -7.62 1.11 7.23
CA VAL A 364 -9.09 1.24 7.12
C VAL A 364 -9.80 0.57 8.30
N GLU A 365 -9.28 -0.55 8.81
CA GLU A 365 -9.75 -1.14 10.07
C GLU A 365 -9.67 -0.13 11.22
N LEU A 366 -8.53 0.54 11.39
CA LEU A 366 -8.37 1.55 12.43
C LEU A 366 -9.30 2.76 12.20
N GLN A 367 -9.47 3.20 10.94
CA GLN A 367 -10.41 4.27 10.62
C GLN A 367 -11.83 3.90 11.06
N ALA A 368 -12.30 2.69 10.75
CA ALA A 368 -13.64 2.27 11.13
C ALA A 368 -13.79 1.99 12.63
N ARG A 369 -12.74 1.54 13.33
CA ARG A 369 -12.73 1.50 14.82
C ARG A 369 -12.95 2.86 15.42
N TRP A 370 -12.29 3.88 14.87
CA TRP A 370 -12.46 5.25 15.36
C TRP A 370 -13.83 5.81 14.97
N ALA A 371 -14.22 5.66 13.71
CA ALA A 371 -15.51 6.12 13.19
C ALA A 371 -16.70 5.54 13.96
N SER A 372 -16.74 4.23 14.19
CA SER A 372 -17.84 3.62 14.94
C SER A 372 -17.93 4.15 16.38
N ARG A 373 -16.78 4.40 17.03
CA ARG A 373 -16.74 4.95 18.38
C ARG A 373 -17.15 6.42 18.44
N VAL A 374 -16.82 7.21 17.42
CA VAL A 374 -17.31 8.59 17.30
C VAL A 374 -18.81 8.63 17.09
N ILE A 375 -19.35 7.81 16.19
CA ILE A 375 -20.80 7.72 15.93
C ILE A 375 -21.55 7.22 17.18
N ALA A 376 -20.97 6.27 17.93
CA ALA A 376 -21.52 5.81 19.21
C ALA A 376 -21.38 6.81 20.37
N GLY A 377 -20.73 7.97 20.16
CA GLY A 377 -20.49 8.96 21.21
C GLY A 377 -19.42 8.57 22.25
N LEU A 378 -18.65 7.51 22.00
CA LEU A 378 -17.56 7.02 22.88
C LEU A 378 -16.24 7.77 22.66
N ASN A 379 -16.10 8.45 21.53
CA ASN A 379 -14.99 9.35 21.20
C ASN A 379 -15.56 10.66 20.65
N HIS A 380 -14.87 11.76 20.89
CA HIS A 380 -15.30 13.08 20.44
C HIS A 380 -14.28 13.69 19.47
N LEU A 381 -14.79 14.28 18.38
CA LEU A 381 -13.96 15.05 17.46
C LEU A 381 -13.58 16.39 18.08
N PRO A 382 -12.41 16.97 17.72
CA PRO A 382 -12.09 18.33 18.11
C PRO A 382 -13.03 19.33 17.41
N PRO A 383 -13.10 20.59 17.89
CA PRO A 383 -13.88 21.65 17.24
C PRO A 383 -13.55 21.81 15.75
N ALA A 384 -14.55 22.17 14.94
CA ALA A 384 -14.44 22.29 13.48
C ALA A 384 -13.25 23.14 13.02
N GLU A 385 -12.97 24.26 13.68
CA GLU A 385 -11.82 25.12 13.37
C GLU A 385 -10.47 24.39 13.49
N LYS A 386 -10.32 23.53 14.51
CA LYS A 386 -9.09 22.72 14.68
C LYS A 386 -8.99 21.65 13.60
N MET A 387 -10.12 21.07 13.21
CA MET A 387 -10.17 20.11 12.10
C MET A 387 -9.76 20.75 10.78
N VAL A 388 -10.33 21.92 10.45
CA VAL A 388 -10.01 22.67 9.22
C VAL A 388 -8.53 23.08 9.18
N LYS A 389 -7.98 23.61 10.27
CA LYS A 389 -6.54 23.93 10.37
C LYS A 389 -5.64 22.70 10.14
N SER A 390 -6.06 21.52 10.62
CA SER A 390 -5.34 20.28 10.34
C SER A 390 -5.38 19.91 8.86
N ILE A 391 -6.53 20.06 8.21
CA ILE A 391 -6.71 19.77 6.79
C ILE A 391 -5.84 20.69 5.93
N GLU A 392 -5.82 22.00 6.22
CA GLU A 392 -5.00 22.97 5.49
C GLU A 392 -3.50 22.64 5.53
N LYS A 393 -3.02 22.14 6.68
CA LYS A 393 -1.65 21.65 6.82
C LYS A 393 -1.39 20.40 5.97
N ASP A 394 -2.36 19.50 5.88
CA ASP A 394 -2.26 18.25 5.14
C ASP A 394 -2.40 18.45 3.61
N VAL A 395 -3.13 19.47 3.15
CA VAL A 395 -3.32 19.80 1.71
C VAL A 395 -2.00 20.20 1.03
N GLN A 396 -1.06 20.77 1.79
CA GLN A 396 0.28 21.09 1.27
C GLN A 396 1.11 19.84 0.90
N LEU A 397 0.69 18.62 1.30
CA LEU A 397 1.45 17.37 1.20
C LEU A 397 0.91 16.36 0.16
N ALA A 398 0.25 16.83 -0.90
CA ALA A 398 -0.49 16.03 -1.91
C ALA A 398 -1.80 15.42 -1.37
N ALA A 399 -2.87 15.51 -2.18
CA ALA A 399 -4.25 15.45 -1.70
C ALA A 399 -4.67 14.14 -0.98
N LEU A 400 -4.12 12.97 -1.35
CA LEU A 400 -4.50 11.67 -0.78
C LEU A 400 -3.36 10.90 -0.11
N GLN A 401 -2.11 11.33 -0.24
CA GLN A 401 -0.96 10.55 0.25
C GLN A 401 -0.77 10.71 1.76
N VAL A 402 -0.49 9.59 2.45
CA VAL A 402 -0.17 9.58 3.87
C VAL A 402 0.99 8.62 4.18
N ASP A 403 1.85 9.02 5.12
CA ASP A 403 2.85 8.13 5.70
C ASP A 403 2.19 7.12 6.62
N TYR A 404 2.45 5.83 6.37
CA TYR A 404 1.73 4.72 7.00
C TYR A 404 1.76 4.74 8.54
N ILE A 405 2.96 4.67 9.15
CA ILE A 405 3.09 4.57 10.62
C ILE A 405 2.53 5.80 11.34
N PRO A 406 2.86 7.05 10.95
CA PRO A 406 2.29 8.24 11.58
C PRO A 406 0.77 8.30 11.47
N TYR A 407 0.22 7.93 10.32
CA TYR A 407 -1.20 7.96 10.07
C TYR A 407 -1.96 6.96 10.95
N ILE A 408 -1.55 5.69 10.94
CA ILE A 408 -2.20 4.65 11.75
C ILE A 408 -1.99 4.89 13.26
N ASP A 409 -0.84 5.39 13.69
CA ASP A 409 -0.60 5.72 15.10
C ASP A 409 -1.47 6.90 15.55
N ALA A 410 -1.68 7.90 14.68
CA ALA A 410 -2.57 9.01 14.98
C ALA A 410 -4.01 8.52 15.20
N ILE A 411 -4.52 7.67 14.33
CA ILE A 411 -5.87 7.09 14.51
C ILE A 411 -5.90 6.15 15.73
N ALA A 412 -4.89 5.31 15.91
CA ALA A 412 -4.81 4.39 17.04
C ALA A 412 -4.77 5.12 18.39
N LYS A 413 -4.20 6.34 18.45
CA LYS A 413 -4.26 7.19 19.64
C LYS A 413 -5.67 7.66 19.94
N GLU A 414 -6.44 8.09 18.93
CA GLU A 414 -7.84 8.47 19.11
C GLU A 414 -8.70 7.31 19.62
N VAL A 415 -8.42 6.08 19.16
CA VAL A 415 -9.10 4.87 19.64
C VAL A 415 -8.62 4.43 21.03
N GLY A 416 -7.40 4.82 21.44
CA GLY A 416 -6.77 4.40 22.69
C GLY A 416 -6.08 3.03 22.62
N VAL A 417 -5.59 2.63 21.44
CA VAL A 417 -4.92 1.34 21.18
C VAL A 417 -3.52 1.47 20.57
N CYS A 418 -2.99 2.70 20.51
CA CYS A 418 -1.61 2.92 20.10
C CYS A 418 -0.65 2.27 21.12
N PRO A 419 0.28 1.40 20.70
CA PRO A 419 1.16 0.72 21.63
C PRO A 419 2.12 1.70 22.33
N ASN A 420 2.16 1.66 23.66
CA ASN A 420 3.17 2.38 24.44
C ASN A 420 4.43 1.52 24.53
N ILE A 421 5.42 1.83 23.69
CA ILE A 421 6.65 1.03 23.55
C ILE A 421 7.46 0.96 24.85
N ALA A 422 7.62 2.08 25.56
CA ALA A 422 8.38 2.11 26.81
C ALA A 422 7.74 1.20 27.88
N TRP A 423 6.41 1.28 28.00
CA TRP A 423 5.67 0.42 28.92
C TRP A 423 5.70 -1.06 28.50
N LEU A 424 5.61 -1.36 27.20
CA LEU A 424 5.73 -2.72 26.69
C LEU A 424 7.12 -3.31 26.98
N LEU A 425 8.19 -2.53 26.82
CA LEU A 425 9.55 -2.98 27.13
C LEU A 425 9.73 -3.31 28.62
N LEU A 426 9.04 -2.59 29.50
CA LEU A 426 9.05 -2.87 30.94
C LEU A 426 8.22 -4.10 31.32
N LYS A 427 7.01 -4.26 30.76
CA LYS A 427 6.08 -5.32 31.15
C LYS A 427 6.29 -6.65 30.41
N ASP A 428 6.58 -6.59 29.12
CA ASP A 428 6.74 -7.75 28.24
C ASP A 428 7.84 -7.46 27.21
N PRO A 429 9.12 -7.52 27.60
CA PRO A 429 10.23 -7.12 26.75
C PRO A 429 10.30 -7.89 25.43
N ALA A 430 9.85 -9.15 25.41
CA ALA A 430 9.82 -9.95 24.18
C ALA A 430 8.90 -9.32 23.13
N VAL A 431 7.69 -8.90 23.53
CA VAL A 431 6.76 -8.19 22.65
C VAL A 431 7.26 -6.79 22.36
N GLY A 432 7.70 -6.03 23.37
CA GLY A 432 8.20 -4.66 23.22
C GLY A 432 9.31 -4.54 22.18
N LEU A 433 10.29 -5.45 22.21
CA LEU A 433 11.38 -5.50 21.23
C LEU A 433 10.88 -5.84 19.82
N ARG A 434 9.92 -6.77 19.68
CA ARG A 434 9.35 -7.13 18.36
C ARG A 434 8.47 -6.03 17.77
N VAL A 435 7.73 -5.30 18.61
CA VAL A 435 6.94 -4.14 18.20
C VAL A 435 7.86 -3.01 17.71
N PHE A 436 8.99 -2.78 18.39
CA PHE A 436 9.90 -1.68 18.07
C PHE A 436 10.85 -1.97 16.90
N PHE A 437 11.58 -3.10 16.95
CA PHE A 437 12.58 -3.48 15.96
C PHE A 437 12.04 -4.34 14.81
N GLY A 438 10.91 -5.01 15.02
CA GLY A 438 10.26 -5.85 14.04
C GLY A 438 9.34 -5.07 13.08
N PRO A 439 8.62 -5.80 12.21
CA PRO A 439 7.61 -5.21 11.35
C PRO A 439 6.49 -4.57 12.16
N CYS A 440 5.98 -3.42 11.70
CA CYS A 440 4.80 -2.75 12.26
C CYS A 440 3.51 -3.48 11.83
N SER A 441 3.36 -4.73 12.27
CA SER A 441 2.23 -5.57 11.90
C SER A 441 0.92 -5.13 12.58
N PRO A 442 -0.24 -5.40 11.98
CA PRO A 442 -1.54 -4.94 12.48
C PRO A 442 -1.89 -5.42 13.90
N TYR A 443 -1.39 -6.59 14.29
CA TYR A 443 -1.61 -7.21 15.60
C TYR A 443 -1.29 -6.28 16.79
N GLN A 444 -0.35 -5.35 16.59
CA GLN A 444 0.09 -4.39 17.61
C GLN A 444 -1.04 -3.50 18.11
N PHE A 445 -2.04 -3.22 17.27
CA PHE A 445 -3.17 -2.36 17.58
C PHE A 445 -4.31 -3.10 18.31
N ARG A 446 -4.09 -4.36 18.68
CA ARG A 446 -4.99 -5.20 19.50
C ARG A 446 -4.34 -5.73 20.77
N LEU A 447 -3.11 -5.28 21.07
CA LEU A 447 -2.38 -5.63 22.30
C LEU A 447 -3.03 -5.09 23.57
N ASN A 448 -3.78 -3.99 23.46
CA ASN A 448 -4.45 -3.33 24.58
C ASN A 448 -5.64 -2.51 24.08
N GLY A 449 -6.36 -1.90 25.04
CA GLY A 449 -7.48 -1.00 24.77
C GLY A 449 -8.74 -1.69 24.24
N PRO A 450 -9.72 -0.90 23.78
CA PRO A 450 -11.00 -1.42 23.31
C PRO A 450 -10.85 -2.40 22.13
N GLY A 451 -11.47 -3.56 22.23
CA GLY A 451 -11.37 -4.61 21.20
C GLY A 451 -10.07 -5.40 21.26
N HIS A 452 -9.38 -5.45 22.41
CA HIS A 452 -8.21 -6.31 22.64
C HIS A 452 -8.43 -7.75 22.13
N TRP A 453 -7.40 -8.32 21.50
CA TRP A 453 -7.40 -9.70 21.02
C TRP A 453 -6.33 -10.53 21.75
N SER A 454 -6.76 -11.59 22.44
CA SER A 454 -5.86 -12.45 23.24
C SER A 454 -4.75 -13.11 22.41
N GLY A 455 -5.00 -13.36 21.11
CA GLY A 455 -4.01 -13.91 20.20
C GLY A 455 -2.95 -12.91 19.72
N ALA A 456 -3.10 -11.61 19.96
CA ALA A 456 -2.24 -10.57 19.40
C ALA A 456 -0.76 -10.75 19.79
N ARG A 457 -0.52 -11.07 21.07
CA ARG A 457 0.83 -11.35 21.57
C ARG A 457 1.49 -12.48 20.79
N GLN A 458 0.81 -13.63 20.68
CA GLN A 458 1.36 -14.79 20.01
C GLN A 458 1.56 -14.52 18.52
N ALA A 459 0.61 -13.84 17.88
CA ALA A 459 0.70 -13.46 16.47
C ALA A 459 1.97 -12.62 16.18
N ILE A 460 2.31 -11.64 17.03
CA ILE A 460 3.53 -10.83 16.87
C ILE A 460 4.80 -11.67 17.02
N LEU A 461 4.80 -12.60 17.98
CA LEU A 461 5.99 -13.42 18.27
C LEU A 461 6.27 -14.43 17.15
N THR A 462 5.24 -14.98 16.51
CA THR A 462 5.36 -16.05 15.49
C THR A 462 5.12 -15.58 14.05
N GLN A 463 4.98 -14.28 13.78
CA GLN A 463 4.74 -13.76 12.43
C GLN A 463 5.80 -14.22 11.41
N TRP A 464 7.07 -14.32 11.81
CA TRP A 464 8.13 -14.81 10.92
C TRP A 464 8.04 -16.31 10.64
N ASP A 465 7.44 -17.10 11.55
CA ASP A 465 7.21 -18.52 11.32
C ASP A 465 6.15 -18.71 10.23
N ARG A 466 5.06 -17.92 10.31
CA ARG A 466 4.01 -17.90 9.28
C ARG A 466 4.52 -17.40 7.93
N VAL A 467 5.47 -16.47 7.92
CA VAL A 467 6.15 -16.01 6.70
C VAL A 467 6.99 -17.12 6.09
N ALA A 468 7.74 -17.85 6.92
CA ALA A 468 8.64 -18.91 6.46
C ALA A 468 7.89 -20.16 5.97
N LYS A 469 6.77 -20.52 6.59
CA LYS A 469 6.02 -21.75 6.33
C LYS A 469 5.72 -22.02 4.84
N PRO A 470 5.13 -21.08 4.05
CA PRO A 470 4.86 -21.32 2.64
C PRO A 470 6.12 -21.33 1.76
N MET A 471 7.26 -20.83 2.25
CA MET A 471 8.54 -20.83 1.52
C MET A 471 9.38 -22.09 1.81
N LYS A 472 9.21 -22.71 2.99
CA LYS A 472 9.93 -23.91 3.42
C LYS A 472 9.19 -25.19 3.01
N THR A 473 8.88 -25.34 1.73
CA THR A 473 8.16 -26.51 1.19
C THR A 473 9.04 -27.76 1.06
N ARG A 474 10.36 -27.61 1.17
CA ARG A 474 11.34 -28.70 1.16
C ARG A 474 12.22 -28.62 2.40
N SER A 475 12.29 -29.71 3.17
CA SER A 475 13.22 -29.84 4.28
C SER A 475 14.66 -29.94 3.77
N ILE A 476 15.54 -29.12 4.33
CA ILE A 476 16.99 -29.20 4.10
C ILE A 476 17.59 -29.70 5.41
N PRO A 477 18.36 -30.81 5.41
CA PRO A 477 19.08 -31.24 6.60
C PRO A 477 19.96 -30.09 7.06
N GLU A 478 19.85 -29.69 8.32
CA GLU A 478 20.83 -28.74 8.86
C GLU A 478 22.20 -29.41 8.82
N PRO A 479 23.22 -28.81 8.18
CA PRO A 479 24.56 -29.36 8.25
C PRO A 479 24.93 -29.45 9.74
N SER A 480 25.47 -30.59 10.16
CA SER A 480 25.99 -30.77 11.52
C SER A 480 26.97 -29.63 11.79
N SER A 481 26.56 -28.64 12.59
CA SER A 481 27.36 -27.45 12.78
C SER A 481 28.58 -27.80 13.63
N PHE A 482 29.72 -28.07 12.99
CA PHE A 482 31.01 -27.99 13.67
C PHE A 482 31.33 -26.49 13.82
N SER A 483 30.95 -25.93 14.96
CA SER A 483 31.06 -24.50 15.24
C SER A 483 32.51 -24.10 15.46
N LEU A 484 33.21 -23.72 14.39
CA LEU A 484 34.48 -22.99 14.45
C LEU A 484 34.32 -21.62 15.13
N PHE A 485 33.12 -21.03 15.09
CA PHE A 485 32.82 -19.73 15.70
C PHE A 485 32.80 -19.76 17.23
N SER A 486 32.49 -20.90 17.87
CA SER A 486 32.59 -21.02 19.33
C SER A 486 34.03 -20.95 19.84
N TRP A 487 35.01 -21.39 19.04
CA TRP A 487 36.43 -21.27 19.40
C TRP A 487 36.99 -19.88 19.15
N LEU A 488 36.62 -19.24 18.03
CA LEU A 488 37.07 -17.88 17.72
C LEU A 488 36.51 -16.82 18.68
N GLY A 489 35.31 -17.03 19.24
CA GLY A 489 34.75 -16.17 20.28
C GLY A 489 35.52 -16.25 21.61
N LEU A 490 36.07 -17.42 21.95
CA LEU A 490 36.90 -17.62 23.14
C LEU A 490 38.33 -17.10 22.95
N SER A 491 38.92 -17.25 21.76
CA SER A 491 40.28 -16.76 21.48
C SER A 491 40.34 -15.26 21.18
N GLY A 492 39.28 -14.67 20.62
CA GLY A 492 39.22 -13.23 20.32
C GLY A 492 39.21 -12.35 21.57
N GLY A 493 38.54 -12.81 22.64
CA GLY A 493 38.58 -12.14 23.95
C GLY A 493 39.95 -12.23 24.62
N ALA A 494 40.61 -13.40 24.53
CA ALA A 494 41.95 -13.59 25.08
C ALA A 494 43.02 -12.76 24.35
N ALA A 495 42.94 -12.64 23.01
CA ALA A 495 43.88 -11.83 22.23
C ALA A 495 43.77 -10.32 22.55
N LEU A 496 42.56 -9.82 22.82
CA LEU A 496 42.34 -8.43 23.23
C LEU A 496 42.84 -8.16 24.65
N ILE A 497 42.69 -9.12 25.58
CA ILE A 497 43.23 -9.04 26.94
C ILE A 497 44.77 -9.11 26.93
N PHE A 498 45.35 -9.95 26.07
CA PHE A 498 46.81 -10.07 25.92
C PHE A 498 47.42 -8.80 25.30
N ALA A 499 46.75 -8.21 24.29
CA ALA A 499 47.15 -6.92 23.72
C ALA A 499 47.03 -5.77 24.72
N PHE A 500 46.01 -5.79 25.59
CA PHE A 500 45.84 -4.81 26.66
C PHE A 500 46.94 -4.95 27.73
N LEU A 501 47.31 -6.17 28.11
CA LEU A 501 48.38 -6.43 29.08
C LEU A 501 49.77 -6.05 28.56
N ILE A 502 50.06 -6.25 27.27
CA ILE A 502 51.31 -5.81 26.65
C ILE A 502 51.36 -4.28 26.51
N SER A 503 50.22 -3.62 26.36
CA SER A 503 50.14 -2.16 26.21
C SER A 503 50.42 -1.36 27.50
N HIS A 504 50.50 -2.03 28.66
CA HIS A 504 50.65 -1.39 29.97
C HIS A 504 51.95 -1.77 30.72
N THR A 505 52.91 -2.41 30.07
CA THR A 505 54.28 -2.59 30.59
C THR A 505 55.24 -1.59 29.94
N PRO A 506 55.81 -0.62 30.67
CA PRO A 506 56.67 0.41 30.09
C PRO A 506 58.13 -0.03 30.10
N LEU A 507 58.71 -0.37 28.94
CA LEU A 507 60.16 -0.43 28.77
C LEU A 507 60.58 0.10 27.38
N LEU A 508 61.14 1.32 27.43
CA LEU A 508 62.36 1.79 26.75
C LEU A 508 62.54 1.58 25.23
N GLY A 509 62.75 2.70 24.53
CA GLY A 509 63.84 2.78 23.55
C GLY A 509 63.44 3.03 22.09
N SER A 510 63.51 4.29 21.71
CA SER A 510 63.42 4.89 20.37
C SER A 510 64.40 4.37 19.30
N SER A 511 63.95 4.27 18.03
CA SER A 511 64.64 4.69 16.78
C SER A 511 63.82 4.21 15.54
N VAL A 512 63.08 5.07 14.83
CA VAL A 512 63.43 5.84 13.60
C VAL A 512 64.01 4.99 12.44
N LEU A 513 63.22 4.70 11.40
CA LEU A 513 63.35 5.19 9.99
C LEU A 513 62.33 4.50 9.04
N PRO A 514 61.97 5.13 7.90
CA PRO A 514 60.84 4.77 7.02
C PRO A 514 61.29 4.05 5.73
N LEU A 515 60.39 3.37 5.00
CA LEU A 515 60.68 2.93 3.62
C LEU A 515 59.43 2.79 2.74
N PHE A 516 59.44 3.64 1.71
CA PHE A 516 58.88 3.57 0.37
C PHE A 516 58.13 2.31 -0.11
N ILE A 517 56.97 2.57 -0.73
CA ILE A 517 56.29 1.71 -1.69
C ILE A 517 56.74 2.08 -3.11
N PRO A 518 56.93 1.09 -4.01
CA PRO A 518 56.55 1.30 -5.41
C PRO A 518 55.59 0.22 -5.94
N GLN A 519 54.64 0.68 -6.74
CA GLN A 519 53.69 -0.10 -7.53
C GLN A 519 54.37 -1.06 -8.51
N ARG A 520 53.77 -2.24 -8.74
CA ARG A 520 53.89 -2.96 -10.02
C ARG A 520 52.61 -3.74 -10.36
N HIS A 521 52.29 -3.66 -11.65
CA HIS A 521 51.25 -4.36 -12.41
C HIS A 521 51.28 -5.90 -12.30
N LEU A 522 50.11 -6.53 -12.51
CA LEU A 522 49.79 -7.55 -13.54
C LEU A 522 48.29 -7.93 -13.38
N ARG A 523 47.38 -7.67 -14.32
CA ARG A 523 47.02 -8.43 -15.55
C ARG A 523 46.62 -9.91 -15.35
N HIS A 524 45.36 -10.17 -15.72
CA HIS A 524 44.70 -11.40 -16.16
C HIS A 524 44.61 -12.60 -15.20
N ILE A 525 43.40 -13.15 -15.07
CA ILE A 525 43.02 -14.48 -15.58
C ILE A 525 41.49 -14.54 -15.71
N LEU A 526 41.08 -15.27 -16.75
CA LEU A 526 39.77 -15.54 -17.36
C LEU A 526 38.52 -15.55 -16.48
#